data_AF-M0C590-F1
#
_entry.id   AF-M0C590-F1
#
_cell.length_a   1.000
_cell.length_b   1.000
_cell.length_c   1.000
_cell.angle_alpha   90.00
_cell.angle_beta   90.00
_cell.angle_gamma   90.00
#
_symmetry.space_group_name_H-M   'P 1'
#
loop_
_entity.id
_entity.type
_entity.pdbx_description
1 polymer ?
#
loop_
_entity_poly.entity_id
_entity_poly.type
_entity_poly.pdbx_seq_one_letter_code
_entity_poly.pdbx_strand_id
1 'polypeptide(L)'
;MVSSDVELAVYRCESCGDYQLGSAAMTCCDESMTEIDDTVPIETPDEKRLMRTVFGISETELEICRCLMAEPEITVNELASMVDRDRSVVTRHLTDLVEFGIVEKQSRVLSDGGRVNVYSHRSVDAVRRQFKLGLYTWMIEAVDVIDDLSEEKVSLLVQGDDPETERSQLIVDRDDTDDS
;
A
#
# COMPACT_ATOMS: atom_id res chain seq x y z
N MET A 1 14.38 10.69 -23.29
CA MET A 1 12.92 10.82 -23.44
C MET A 1 12.39 11.41 -22.15
N VAL A 2 11.50 12.39 -22.25
CA VAL A 2 11.10 13.29 -21.16
C VAL A 2 10.38 12.51 -20.06
N SER A 3 10.98 12.41 -18.88
CA SER A 3 10.28 12.07 -17.64
C SER A 3 9.32 13.22 -17.37
N SER A 4 8.06 13.11 -17.81
CA SER A 4 7.02 13.95 -17.23
C SER A 4 6.77 13.41 -15.83
N ASP A 5 7.55 13.91 -14.87
CA ASP A 5 7.19 13.82 -13.48
C ASP A 5 5.91 14.63 -13.32
N VAL A 6 4.80 13.91 -13.41
CA VAL A 6 3.47 14.43 -13.14
C VAL A 6 3.48 14.87 -11.68
N GLU A 7 3.42 16.17 -11.45
CA GLU A 7 3.27 16.73 -10.11
C GLU A 7 1.89 16.33 -9.59
N LEU A 8 1.88 15.54 -8.51
CA LEU A 8 0.66 15.15 -7.82
C LEU A 8 0.40 16.16 -6.71
N ALA A 9 -0.84 16.58 -6.59
CA ALA A 9 -1.33 17.43 -5.52
C ALA A 9 -2.61 16.85 -4.92
N VAL A 10 -2.89 17.28 -3.69
CA VAL A 10 -4.16 16.98 -3.02
C VAL A 10 -5.11 18.14 -3.28
N TYR A 11 -6.34 17.81 -3.65
CA TYR A 11 -7.41 18.74 -3.91
C TYR A 11 -8.51 18.51 -2.89
N ARG A 12 -9.16 19.59 -2.44
CA ARG A 12 -10.32 19.55 -1.55
C ARG A 12 -11.56 20.06 -2.27
N CYS A 13 -12.67 19.35 -2.10
CA CYS A 13 -13.98 19.87 -2.51
C CYS A 13 -14.51 20.82 -1.43
N GLU A 14 -14.86 22.04 -1.80
CA GLU A 14 -15.41 23.02 -0.85
C GLU A 14 -16.85 22.69 -0.44
N SER A 15 -17.57 21.94 -1.28
CA SER A 15 -18.98 21.57 -1.07
C SER A 15 -19.16 20.37 -0.14
N CYS A 16 -18.44 19.26 -0.36
CA CYS A 16 -18.55 18.06 0.48
C CYS A 16 -17.39 17.88 1.48
N GLY A 17 -16.31 18.64 1.34
CA GLY A 17 -15.13 18.57 2.20
C GLY A 17 -14.16 17.42 1.88
N ASP A 18 -14.46 16.60 0.88
CA ASP A 18 -13.68 15.41 0.49
C ASP A 18 -12.33 15.77 -0.14
N TYR A 19 -11.38 14.83 -0.07
CA TYR A 19 -10.01 14.97 -0.55
C TYR A 19 -9.76 14.05 -1.75
N GLN A 20 -9.10 14.57 -2.78
CA GLN A 20 -8.71 13.76 -3.95
C GLN A 20 -7.24 13.99 -4.31
N LEU A 21 -6.56 12.91 -4.72
CA LEU A 21 -5.20 12.96 -5.25
C LEU A 21 -5.26 13.03 -6.78
N GLY A 22 -4.60 14.01 -7.37
CA GLY A 22 -4.59 14.19 -8.82
C GLY A 22 -3.44 15.04 -9.31
N SER A 23 -3.43 15.29 -10.62
CA SER A 23 -2.34 16.03 -11.28
C SER A 23 -2.82 17.16 -12.19
N ALA A 24 -4.11 17.47 -12.15
CA ALA A 24 -4.77 18.49 -12.93
C ALA A 24 -6.11 18.83 -12.27
N ALA A 25 -6.76 19.89 -12.75
CA ALA A 25 -8.06 20.36 -12.26
C ALA A 25 -9.06 19.21 -12.08
N MET A 26 -9.26 18.81 -10.83
CA MET A 26 -10.23 17.79 -10.43
C MET A 26 -11.59 18.45 -10.24
N THR A 27 -12.65 17.71 -10.51
CA THR A 27 -14.04 18.18 -10.32
C THR A 27 -14.78 17.26 -9.37
N CYS A 28 -15.44 17.85 -8.38
CA CYS A 28 -16.31 17.17 -7.42
C CYS A 28 -17.55 18.05 -7.19
N CYS A 29 -18.73 17.44 -7.04
CA CYS A 29 -20.01 18.17 -6.88
C CYS A 29 -20.29 19.21 -8.00
N ASP A 30 -19.90 18.90 -9.24
CA ASP A 30 -19.99 19.79 -10.40
C ASP A 30 -19.16 21.09 -10.31
N GLU A 31 -18.27 21.17 -9.33
CA GLU A 31 -17.38 22.31 -9.09
C GLU A 31 -15.91 21.91 -9.24
N SER A 32 -15.07 22.89 -9.56
CA SER A 32 -13.61 22.69 -9.56
C SER A 32 -13.13 22.59 -8.12
N MET A 33 -12.30 21.60 -7.83
CA MET A 33 -11.70 21.45 -6.51
C MET A 33 -10.52 22.41 -6.33
N THR A 34 -10.27 22.78 -5.08
CA THR A 34 -9.18 23.69 -4.70
C THR A 34 -7.96 22.88 -4.28
N GLU A 35 -6.80 23.16 -4.87
CA GLU A 35 -5.53 22.58 -4.43
C GLU A 35 -5.21 23.07 -3.02
N ILE A 36 -4.72 22.17 -2.17
CA ILE A 36 -4.39 22.47 -0.77
C ILE A 36 -2.93 22.17 -0.49
N ASP A 37 -2.24 23.18 0.02
CA ASP A 37 -0.86 23.11 0.50
C ASP A 37 -0.77 22.65 1.97
N ASP A 38 -1.92 22.55 2.67
CA ASP A 38 -1.97 22.10 4.05
C ASP A 38 -1.56 20.63 4.14
N THR A 39 -0.49 20.38 4.90
CA THR A 39 0.06 19.04 5.10
C THR A 39 -0.15 18.59 6.54
N VAL A 40 -0.54 17.33 6.69
CA VAL A 40 -0.46 16.66 7.99
C VAL A 40 1.01 16.34 8.26
N PRO A 41 1.56 16.63 9.45
CA PRO A 41 2.95 16.33 9.76
C PRO A 41 3.15 14.81 9.85
N ILE A 42 3.50 14.21 8.72
CA ILE A 42 3.91 12.81 8.61
C ILE A 42 5.37 12.73 8.22
N GLU A 43 6.06 11.70 8.69
CA GLU A 43 7.45 11.45 8.30
C GLU A 43 7.51 11.10 6.81
N THR A 44 8.32 11.84 6.05
CA THR A 44 8.55 11.54 4.63
C THR A 44 9.17 10.14 4.51
N PRO A 45 8.63 9.25 3.65
CA PRO A 45 9.20 7.92 3.48
C PRO A 45 10.58 8.02 2.78
N ASP A 46 11.57 7.32 3.33
CA ASP A 46 12.81 7.03 2.60
C ASP A 46 12.65 5.79 1.70
N GLU A 47 13.58 5.60 0.76
CA GLU A 47 13.56 4.47 -0.20
C GLU A 47 13.43 3.12 0.51
N LYS A 48 14.21 2.88 1.58
CA LYS A 48 14.23 1.59 2.27
C LYS A 48 12.91 1.31 2.98
N ARG A 49 12.35 2.33 3.63
CA ARG A 49 11.05 2.25 4.30
C ARG A 49 9.94 2.00 3.28
N LEU A 50 9.95 2.71 2.15
CA LEU A 50 8.97 2.51 1.08
C LEU A 50 9.02 1.08 0.51
N MET A 51 10.23 0.60 0.16
CA MET A 51 10.43 -0.76 -0.36
C MET A 51 9.91 -1.83 0.59
N ARG A 52 10.14 -1.66 1.90
CA ARG A 52 9.69 -2.61 2.91
C ARG A 52 8.19 -2.52 3.19
N THR A 53 7.66 -1.33 3.43
CA THR A 53 6.30 -1.14 3.92
C THR A 53 5.26 -1.37 2.84
N VAL A 54 5.48 -0.84 1.64
CA VAL A 54 4.50 -0.91 0.55
C VAL A 54 4.70 -2.17 -0.28
N PHE A 55 5.95 -2.51 -0.59
CA PHE A 55 6.24 -3.58 -1.54
C PHE A 55 6.68 -4.89 -0.89
N GLY A 56 6.90 -4.92 0.43
CA GLY A 56 7.39 -6.10 1.13
C GLY A 56 8.79 -6.56 0.69
N ILE A 57 9.51 -5.72 -0.08
CA ILE A 57 10.80 -6.09 -0.68
C ILE A 57 11.88 -6.09 0.39
N SER A 58 12.50 -7.26 0.54
CA SER A 58 13.61 -7.51 1.44
C SER A 58 14.94 -6.96 0.91
N GLU A 59 15.94 -6.87 1.79
CA GLU A 59 17.29 -6.45 1.40
C GLU A 59 17.94 -7.44 0.41
N THR A 60 17.63 -8.74 0.53
CA THR A 60 18.08 -9.78 -0.39
C THR A 60 17.46 -9.63 -1.78
N GLU A 61 16.19 -9.25 -1.88
CA GLU A 61 15.58 -8.95 -3.18
C GLU A 61 16.18 -7.72 -3.85
N LEU A 62 16.49 -6.68 -3.08
CA LEU A 62 17.23 -5.52 -3.61
C LEU A 62 18.62 -5.92 -4.10
N GLU A 63 19.31 -6.84 -3.42
CA GLU A 63 20.59 -7.38 -3.85
C GLU A 63 20.46 -8.19 -5.14
N ILE A 64 19.45 -9.05 -5.25
CA ILE A 64 19.13 -9.79 -6.48
C ILE A 64 18.88 -8.84 -7.66
N CYS A 65 18.09 -7.77 -7.45
CA CYS A 65 17.86 -6.75 -8.47
C CYS A 65 19.16 -6.07 -8.92
N ARG A 66 20.10 -5.80 -7.99
CA ARG A 66 21.42 -5.24 -8.33
C ARG A 66 22.26 -6.20 -9.18
N CYS A 67 22.27 -7.48 -8.85
CA CYS A 67 22.96 -8.49 -9.67
C CYS A 67 22.38 -8.55 -11.09
N LEU A 68 21.05 -8.53 -11.22
CA LEU A 68 20.36 -8.51 -12.51
C LEU A 68 20.62 -7.25 -13.33
N MET A 69 20.94 -6.12 -12.71
CA MET A 69 21.34 -4.90 -13.43
C MET A 69 22.80 -4.95 -13.91
N ALA A 70 23.66 -5.72 -13.25
CA ALA A 70 25.05 -5.92 -13.65
C ALA A 70 25.17 -6.96 -14.79
N GLU A 71 24.36 -8.02 -14.73
CA GLU A 71 24.35 -9.11 -15.70
C GLU A 71 23.01 -9.19 -16.44
N PRO A 72 22.97 -8.99 -17.76
CA PRO A 72 21.71 -8.83 -18.52
C PRO A 72 20.84 -10.09 -18.53
N GLU A 73 21.44 -11.28 -18.45
CA GLU A 73 20.74 -12.56 -18.33
C GLU A 73 21.50 -13.44 -17.34
N ILE A 74 20.84 -13.90 -16.27
CA ILE A 74 21.45 -14.75 -15.24
C ILE A 74 20.57 -15.95 -14.90
N THR A 75 21.18 -17.10 -14.63
CA THR A 75 20.47 -18.27 -14.12
C THR A 75 20.30 -18.21 -12.60
N VAL A 76 19.36 -19.00 -12.06
CA VAL A 76 19.18 -19.12 -10.60
C VAL A 76 20.48 -19.58 -9.91
N ASN A 77 21.24 -20.48 -10.55
CA ASN A 77 22.44 -21.05 -9.96
C ASN A 77 23.57 -20.01 -9.86
N GLU A 78 23.76 -19.21 -10.92
CA GLU A 78 24.73 -18.11 -10.92
C GLU A 78 24.34 -17.06 -9.90
N LEU A 79 23.06 -16.67 -9.88
CA LEU A 79 22.57 -15.68 -8.94
C LEU A 79 22.72 -16.14 -7.49
N ALA A 80 22.36 -17.39 -7.18
CA ALA A 80 22.56 -17.99 -5.86
C ALA A 80 24.03 -17.97 -5.40
N SER A 81 24.95 -18.20 -6.34
CA SER A 81 26.39 -18.12 -6.07
C SER A 81 26.86 -16.69 -5.82
N MET A 82 26.29 -15.71 -6.52
CA MET A 82 26.65 -14.29 -6.39
C MET A 82 26.17 -13.66 -5.08
N VAL A 83 24.94 -14.00 -4.65
CA VAL A 83 24.36 -13.46 -3.40
C VAL A 83 24.70 -14.30 -2.16
N ASP A 84 25.45 -15.40 -2.33
CA ASP A 84 25.78 -16.36 -1.27
C ASP A 84 24.54 -16.87 -0.52
N ARG A 85 23.53 -17.33 -1.28
CA ARG A 85 22.27 -17.86 -0.73
C ARG A 85 21.86 -19.16 -1.39
N ASP A 86 21.05 -19.93 -0.67
CA ASP A 86 20.48 -21.15 -1.19
C ASP A 86 19.61 -20.90 -2.43
N ARG A 87 19.73 -21.81 -3.39
CA ARG A 87 18.95 -21.77 -4.63
C ARG A 87 17.45 -21.70 -4.40
N SER A 88 16.93 -22.36 -3.36
CA SER A 88 15.51 -22.32 -3.00
C SER A 88 15.06 -20.93 -2.57
N VAL A 89 15.89 -20.24 -1.78
CA VAL A 89 15.65 -18.86 -1.33
C VAL A 89 15.67 -17.91 -2.52
N VAL A 90 16.68 -18.00 -3.38
CA VAL A 90 16.76 -17.18 -4.60
C VAL A 90 15.59 -17.45 -5.55
N THR A 91 15.15 -18.70 -5.69
CA THR A 91 14.00 -19.05 -6.54
C THR A 91 12.71 -18.44 -6.01
N ARG A 92 12.52 -18.42 -4.69
CA ARG A 92 11.36 -17.77 -4.06
C ARG A 92 11.36 -16.28 -4.37
N HIS A 93 12.43 -15.58 -4.04
CA HIS A 93 12.56 -14.16 -4.32
C HIS A 93 12.40 -13.82 -5.80
N LEU A 94 12.98 -14.61 -6.70
CA LEU A 94 12.77 -14.42 -8.15
C LEU A 94 11.31 -14.61 -8.56
N THR A 95 10.58 -15.52 -7.93
CA THR A 95 9.13 -15.67 -8.17
C THR A 95 8.41 -14.39 -7.77
N ASP A 96 8.66 -13.92 -6.55
CA ASP A 96 8.03 -12.72 -6.00
C ASP A 96 8.34 -11.48 -6.88
N LEU A 97 9.58 -11.32 -7.34
CA LEU A 97 9.99 -10.21 -8.21
C LEU A 97 9.44 -10.32 -9.65
N VAL A 98 9.18 -11.53 -10.14
CA VAL A 98 8.52 -11.77 -11.44
C VAL A 98 7.03 -11.47 -11.33
N GLU A 99 6.38 -11.90 -10.24
CA GLU A 99 4.96 -11.60 -9.96
C GLU A 99 4.76 -10.10 -9.77
N PHE A 100 5.67 -9.44 -9.07
CA PHE A 100 5.67 -7.98 -8.95
C PHE A 100 5.94 -7.29 -10.31
N GLY A 101 6.52 -7.98 -11.28
CA GLY A 101 6.65 -7.49 -12.66
C GLY A 101 7.88 -6.60 -12.91
N ILE A 102 8.92 -6.70 -12.06
CA ILE A 102 10.20 -5.98 -12.24
C ILE A 102 11.31 -6.86 -12.81
N VAL A 103 11.14 -8.17 -12.75
CA VAL A 103 12.02 -9.17 -13.36
C VAL A 103 11.27 -9.93 -14.44
N GLU A 104 11.94 -10.25 -15.54
CA GLU A 104 11.44 -11.14 -16.59
C GLU A 104 12.10 -12.50 -16.50
N LYS A 105 11.31 -13.56 -16.67
CA LYS A 105 11.76 -14.95 -16.73
C LYS A 105 11.63 -15.48 -18.14
N GLN A 106 12.73 -15.98 -18.70
CA GLN A 106 12.76 -16.58 -20.03
C GLN A 106 13.33 -18.00 -19.98
N SER A 107 12.78 -18.90 -20.79
CA SER A 107 13.30 -20.25 -20.94
C SER A 107 14.13 -20.34 -22.22
N ARG A 108 15.42 -20.63 -22.08
CA ARG A 108 16.38 -20.78 -23.17
C ARG A 108 16.66 -22.26 -23.42
N VAL A 109 16.81 -22.63 -24.69
CA VAL A 109 17.22 -23.98 -25.09
C VAL A 109 18.74 -24.00 -25.20
N LEU A 110 19.34 -24.97 -24.53
CA LEU A 110 20.79 -25.22 -24.56
C LEU A 110 21.16 -26.01 -25.82
N SER A 111 22.41 -25.92 -26.23
CA SER A 111 22.93 -26.61 -27.42
C SER A 111 22.84 -28.14 -27.34
N ASP A 112 22.72 -28.70 -26.13
CA ASP A 112 22.55 -30.13 -25.85
C ASP A 112 21.07 -30.58 -25.81
N GLY A 113 20.13 -29.66 -26.08
CA GLY A 113 18.68 -29.92 -26.01
C GLY A 113 18.07 -29.73 -24.62
N GLY A 114 18.85 -29.35 -23.61
CA GLY A 114 18.35 -28.96 -22.29
C GLY A 114 17.60 -27.62 -22.32
N ARG A 115 16.83 -27.34 -21.25
CA ARG A 115 16.21 -26.02 -21.04
C ARG A 115 16.70 -25.41 -19.75
N VAL A 116 17.06 -24.14 -19.79
CA VAL A 116 17.44 -23.36 -18.62
C VAL A 116 16.54 -22.14 -18.50
N ASN A 117 16.21 -21.75 -17.26
CA ASN A 117 15.53 -20.48 -17.00
C ASN A 117 16.58 -19.42 -16.73
N VAL A 118 16.52 -18.34 -17.49
CA VAL A 118 17.29 -17.12 -17.28
C VAL A 118 16.36 -16.01 -16.83
N TYR A 119 16.90 -15.10 -16.04
CA TYR A 119 16.20 -13.96 -15.48
C TYR A 119 16.93 -12.69 -15.90
N SER A 120 16.16 -11.66 -16.20
CA SER A 120 16.67 -10.35 -16.61
C SER A 120 15.87 -9.25 -15.95
N HIS A 121 16.51 -8.12 -15.66
CA HIS A 121 15.78 -6.94 -15.20
C HIS A 121 14.91 -6.37 -16.34
N ARG A 122 13.77 -5.79 -16.00
CA ARG A 122 13.00 -4.98 -16.96
C ARG A 122 13.63 -3.60 -17.13
N SER A 123 13.25 -2.87 -18.18
CA SER A 123 13.74 -1.50 -18.37
C SER A 123 13.41 -0.62 -17.17
N VAL A 124 14.26 0.38 -16.89
CA VAL A 124 14.07 1.31 -15.75
C VAL A 124 12.68 1.96 -15.80
N ASP A 125 12.20 2.33 -16.99
CA ASP A 125 10.86 2.90 -17.18
C ASP A 125 9.75 1.90 -16.83
N ALA A 126 9.90 0.62 -17.20
CA ALA A 126 8.91 -0.41 -16.86
C ALA A 126 8.88 -0.67 -15.36
N VAL A 127 10.06 -0.79 -14.73
CA VAL A 127 10.19 -0.95 -13.28
C VAL A 127 9.58 0.24 -12.53
N ARG A 128 9.87 1.46 -12.96
CA ARG A 128 9.32 2.68 -12.35
C ARG A 128 7.80 2.75 -12.46
N ARG A 129 7.23 2.40 -13.61
CA ARG A 129 5.77 2.33 -13.78
C ARG A 129 5.15 1.28 -12.88
N GLN A 130 5.80 0.13 -12.74
CA GLN A 130 5.33 -0.95 -11.89
C GLN A 130 5.31 -0.55 -10.41
N PHE A 131 6.37 0.10 -9.92
CA PHE A 131 6.38 0.64 -8.56
C PHE A 131 5.30 1.70 -8.33
N LYS A 132 5.09 2.62 -9.29
CA LYS A 132 4.00 3.61 -9.18
C LYS A 132 2.62 2.94 -9.10
N LEU A 133 2.38 1.95 -9.96
CA LEU A 133 1.13 1.18 -9.94
C LEU A 133 0.92 0.50 -8.59
N GLY A 134 1.93 -0.21 -8.09
CA GLY A 134 1.84 -0.89 -6.79
C GLY A 134 1.60 0.07 -5.62
N LEU A 135 2.25 1.25 -5.63
CA LEU A 135 2.00 2.28 -4.62
C LEU A 135 0.55 2.78 -4.66
N TYR A 136 -0.01 3.00 -5.84
CA TYR A 136 -1.38 3.48 -5.99
C TYR A 136 -2.39 2.40 -5.57
N THR A 137 -2.15 1.13 -5.90
CA THR A 137 -2.96 0.01 -5.41
C THR A 137 -2.92 -0.08 -3.89
N TRP A 138 -1.74 0.02 -3.28
CA TRP A 138 -1.60 0.04 -1.83
C TRP A 138 -2.34 1.22 -1.18
N MET A 139 -2.30 2.42 -1.79
CA MET A 139 -3.04 3.58 -1.29
C MET A 139 -4.55 3.37 -1.32
N ILE A 140 -5.09 2.73 -2.35
CA ILE A 140 -6.52 2.39 -2.42
C ILE A 140 -6.89 1.51 -1.21
N GLU A 141 -6.14 0.42 -0.99
CA GLU A 141 -6.38 -0.47 0.15
C GLU A 141 -6.19 0.25 1.50
N ALA A 142 -5.22 1.15 1.61
CA ALA A 142 -4.98 1.91 2.83
C ALA A 142 -6.12 2.90 3.12
N VAL A 143 -6.72 3.50 2.10
CA VAL A 143 -7.91 4.36 2.24
C VAL A 143 -9.10 3.53 2.71
N ASP A 144 -9.35 2.36 2.13
CA ASP A 144 -10.42 1.47 2.58
C ASP A 144 -10.28 1.12 4.08
N VAL A 145 -9.07 0.82 4.54
CA VAL A 145 -8.78 0.58 5.96
C VAL A 145 -9.06 1.80 6.84
N ILE A 146 -8.79 3.02 6.35
CA ILE A 146 -9.08 4.26 7.08
C ILE A 146 -10.59 4.47 7.19
N ASP A 147 -11.33 4.22 6.12
CA ASP A 147 -12.78 4.37 6.07
C ASP A 147 -13.46 3.38 7.01
N ASP A 148 -13.03 2.12 7.02
CA ASP A 148 -13.51 1.09 7.96
C ASP A 148 -13.32 1.51 9.43
N LEU A 149 -12.17 2.11 9.77
CA LEU A 149 -11.89 2.62 11.12
C LEU A 149 -12.83 3.78 11.51
N SER A 150 -13.28 4.56 10.53
CA SER A 150 -14.22 5.65 10.75
C SER A 150 -15.62 5.11 11.06
N GLU A 151 -16.07 4.08 10.34
CA GLU A 151 -17.36 3.42 10.56
C GLU A 151 -17.41 2.71 11.91
N GLU A 152 -16.36 1.98 12.28
CA GLU A 152 -16.29 1.28 13.57
C GLU A 152 -16.46 2.27 14.74
N LYS A 153 -15.75 3.41 14.71
CA LYS A 153 -15.86 4.44 15.74
C LYS A 153 -17.23 5.09 15.79
N VAL A 154 -17.85 5.35 14.63
CA VAL A 154 -19.23 5.86 14.56
C VAL A 154 -20.21 4.83 15.13
N SER A 155 -20.00 3.54 14.89
CA SER A 155 -20.84 2.47 15.43
C SER A 155 -20.81 2.41 16.97
N LEU A 156 -19.65 2.63 17.59
CA LEU A 156 -19.50 2.70 19.05
C LEU A 156 -20.20 3.91 19.67
N LEU A 157 -20.38 5.00 18.93
CA LEU A 157 -21.11 6.19 19.38
C LEU A 157 -22.63 6.05 19.19
N VAL A 158 -23.07 5.29 18.19
CA VAL A 158 -24.51 5.01 17.94
C VAL A 158 -25.05 3.94 18.89
N GLN A 159 -24.22 3.00 19.36
CA GLN A 159 -24.57 2.05 20.42
C GLN A 159 -24.47 2.68 21.81
N GLY A 160 -25.18 3.79 22.02
CA GLY A 160 -25.29 4.41 23.34
C GLY A 160 -25.88 3.45 24.39
N ASP A 161 -25.03 2.64 25.00
CA ASP A 161 -25.17 2.31 26.40
C ASP A 161 -24.72 3.55 27.16
N ASP A 162 -25.70 4.36 27.55
CA ASP A 162 -25.56 5.32 28.63
C ASP A 162 -25.76 4.56 29.96
N PRO A 163 -24.69 4.19 30.70
CA PRO A 163 -24.83 3.45 31.95
C PRO A 163 -25.36 4.30 33.12
N GLU A 164 -25.80 5.55 32.91
CA GLU A 164 -26.21 6.43 34.03
C GLU A 164 -27.64 6.97 33.98
N THR A 165 -28.55 6.37 33.19
CA THR A 165 -30.00 6.67 33.27
C THR A 165 -30.82 5.48 33.83
N GLU A 166 -30.38 4.87 34.93
CA GLU A 166 -31.20 3.95 35.75
C GLU A 166 -31.16 4.25 37.26
N ARG A 167 -30.99 5.54 37.65
CA ARG A 167 -31.08 5.96 39.07
C ARG A 167 -32.26 6.85 39.44
N SER A 168 -33.22 7.02 38.52
CA SER A 168 -34.39 7.86 38.77
C SER A 168 -35.71 7.12 38.53
N GLN A 169 -35.86 5.86 38.96
CA GLN A 169 -37.18 5.26 39.17
C GLN A 169 -37.15 4.33 40.39
N LEU A 170 -38.14 4.51 41.29
CA LEU A 170 -38.32 3.91 42.63
C LEU A 170 -37.49 4.68 43.68
N ILE A 171 -38.06 5.61 44.45
CA ILE A 171 -39.22 5.43 45.34
C ILE A 171 -39.98 6.77 45.44
N VAL A 172 -41.22 6.81 44.97
CA VAL A 172 -42.24 7.77 45.43
C VAL A 172 -43.44 6.96 45.92
N ASP A 173 -43.60 7.04 47.24
CA ASP A 173 -44.78 6.95 48.12
C ASP A 173 -45.83 5.85 47.98
N ARG A 174 -46.19 5.29 49.16
CA ARG A 174 -47.50 4.76 49.61
C ARG A 174 -47.31 4.30 51.07
N ASP A 175 -48.17 4.54 52.05
CA ASP A 175 -49.47 5.19 52.17
C ASP A 175 -49.68 5.38 53.70
N ASP A 176 -50.31 6.47 54.13
CA ASP A 176 -50.81 6.65 55.49
C ASP A 176 -51.87 5.58 55.82
N THR A 177 -51.80 4.92 56.98
CA THR A 177 -52.95 4.75 57.91
C THR A 177 -52.59 4.05 59.23
N ASP A 178 -52.67 4.84 60.31
CA ASP A 178 -53.36 4.61 61.60
C ASP A 178 -53.73 3.16 62.01
N ASP A 179 -53.35 2.73 63.23
CA ASP A 179 -54.31 2.32 64.27
C ASP A 179 -53.63 2.14 65.65
N SER A 180 -54.10 2.94 66.62
CA SER A 180 -54.31 2.70 68.07
C SER A 180 -53.19 2.18 68.99
#